data_AF-A0A1Z1WLS4-F1
#
_entry.id   AF-A0A1Z1WLS4-F1
#
_cell.length_a   1.000
_cell.length_b   1.000
_cell.length_c   1.000
_cell.angle_alpha   90.00
_cell.angle_beta   90.00
_cell.angle_gamma   90.00
#
_symmetry.space_group_name_H-M   'P 1'
#
loop_
_entity.id
_entity.type
_entity.pdbx_description
1 polymer ?
#
loop_
_entity_poly.entity_id
_entity_poly.type
_entity_poly.pdbx_seq_one_letter_code
_entity_poly.pdbx_strand_id
1 'polypeptide(L)' 'MPEEELHAIRIHLDRILAERGMTLTELSAQVGITVVNLSVLKNGRAKAIRFSTLSRICEVLRCQPGT' A
#
# COMPACT_ATOMS: atom_id res chain seq x y z
N MET A 1 8.11 24.37 -8.59
CA MET A 1 7.76 23.08 -9.21
C MET A 1 7.39 22.18 -8.05
N PRO A 2 6.19 21.57 -7.99
CA PRO A 2 5.87 20.77 -6.82
C PRO A 2 6.85 19.61 -6.82
N GLU A 3 7.63 19.52 -5.75
CA GLU A 3 8.53 18.43 -5.47
C GLU A 3 7.74 17.13 -5.67
N GLU A 4 8.03 16.41 -6.75
CA GLU A 4 7.85 14.97 -6.75
C GLU A 4 8.78 14.47 -5.65
N GLU A 5 8.30 14.51 -4.40
CA GLU A 5 9.02 14.02 -3.22
C GLU A 5 9.45 12.60 -3.53
N LEU A 6 10.72 12.44 -3.89
CA LEU A 6 11.44 11.19 -3.96
C LEU A 6 11.45 10.62 -2.54
N HIS A 7 10.36 9.96 -2.16
CA HIS A 7 10.28 9.25 -0.90
C HIS A 7 11.35 8.15 -0.95
N ALA A 8 12.26 8.15 0.03
CA ALA A 8 13.29 7.11 0.16
C ALA A 8 12.68 5.70 0.36
N ILE A 9 11.39 5.64 0.68
CA ILE A 9 10.61 4.42 0.84
C ILE A 9 9.96 4.06 -0.49
N ARG A 10 10.36 2.91 -1.05
CA ARG A 10 9.70 2.33 -2.23
C ARG A 10 8.54 1.43 -1.82
N ILE A 11 7.45 1.51 -2.55
CA ILE A 11 6.25 0.72 -2.29
C ILE A 11 6.07 -0.29 -3.43
N HIS A 12 6.08 -1.59 -3.09
CA HIS A 12 5.97 -2.69 -4.05
C HIS A 12 4.60 -3.38 -4.02
N LEU A 13 3.56 -2.62 -3.69
CA LEU A 13 2.21 -3.17 -3.51
C LEU A 13 1.69 -3.84 -4.80
N ASP A 14 2.02 -3.27 -5.96
CA ASP A 14 1.65 -3.85 -7.26
C ASP A 14 2.20 -5.24 -7.50
N ARG A 15 3.49 -5.44 -7.19
CA ARG A 15 4.15 -6.73 -7.33
C ARG A 15 3.48 -7.77 -6.43
N ILE A 16 3.26 -7.43 -5.16
CA ILE A 16 2.67 -8.34 -4.16
C ILE A 16 1.23 -8.73 -4.55
N LEU A 17 0.44 -7.76 -5.04
CA LEU A 17 -0.92 -8.01 -5.50
C LEU A 17 -0.94 -8.95 -6.72
N ALA A 18 -0.07 -8.71 -7.69
CA ALA A 18 0.06 -9.56 -8.87
C ALA A 18 0.50 -10.99 -8.52
N GLU A 19 1.51 -11.15 -7.66
CA GLU A 19 1.98 -12.46 -7.15
C GLU A 19 0.88 -13.26 -6.44
N ARG A 20 -0.11 -12.57 -5.87
CA ARG A 20 -1.22 -13.17 -5.13
C ARG A 20 -2.52 -13.28 -5.93
N GLY A 21 -2.54 -12.80 -7.18
CA GLY A 21 -3.76 -12.71 -7.97
C GLY A 21 -4.86 -11.87 -7.30
N MET A 22 -4.48 -10.89 -6.47
CA MET A 22 -5.40 -10.06 -5.69
C MET A 22 -5.53 -8.67 -6.30
N THR A 23 -6.74 -8.14 -6.33
CA THR A 23 -7.03 -6.78 -6.80
C THR A 23 -6.91 -5.75 -5.68
N LEU A 24 -6.71 -4.49 -6.06
CA LEU A 24 -6.68 -3.37 -5.11
C LEU A 24 -8.03 -3.20 -4.39
N THR A 25 -9.14 -3.51 -5.06
CA THR A 25 -10.50 -3.46 -4.51
C THR A 25 -10.71 -4.53 -3.44
N GLU A 26 -10.23 -5.75 -3.66
CA GLU A 26 -10.29 -6.81 -2.64
C GLU A 26 -9.45 -6.46 -1.42
N LEU A 27 -8.23 -5.93 -1.62
CA LEU A 27 -7.39 -5.46 -0.52
C LEU A 27 -8.08 -4.34 0.28
N SER A 28 -8.73 -3.40 -0.41
CA SER A 28 -9.51 -2.32 0.19
C SER A 28 -10.59 -2.85 1.13
N ALA A 29 -11.37 -3.85 0.66
CA ALA A 29 -12.42 -4.48 1.45
C ALA A 29 -11.87 -5.20 2.69
N GLN A 30 -10.76 -5.93 2.55
CA GLN A 30 -10.17 -6.70 3.67
C GLN A 30 -9.49 -5.81 4.71
N VAL A 31 -8.79 -4.75 4.29
CA VAL A 31 -8.09 -3.82 5.19
C VAL A 31 -9.06 -2.80 5.83
N GLY A 32 -10.21 -2.55 5.19
CA GLY A 32 -11.19 -1.55 5.64
C GLY A 32 -10.73 -0.11 5.40
N ILE A 33 -10.13 0.16 4.24
CA ILE A 33 -9.75 1.50 3.77
C ILE A 33 -10.17 1.68 2.32
N THR A 34 -10.35 2.92 1.85
CA THR A 34 -10.82 3.17 0.49
C THR A 34 -9.78 2.77 -0.56
N VAL A 35 -10.26 2.36 -1.74
CA VAL A 35 -9.42 2.10 -2.92
C VAL A 35 -8.58 3.32 -3.29
N VAL A 36 -9.11 4.53 -3.09
CA VAL A 36 -8.39 5.79 -3.33
C VAL A 36 -7.14 5.88 -2.44
N ASN A 37 -7.26 5.62 -1.13
CA ASN A 37 -6.13 5.67 -0.21
C ASN A 37 -5.06 4.61 -0.55
N LEU A 38 -5.50 3.39 -0.91
CA LEU A 38 -4.59 2.35 -1.37
C LEU A 38 -3.90 2.69 -2.69
N SER A 39 -4.60 3.36 -3.62
CA SER A 39 -4.02 3.81 -4.88
C SER A 39 -2.95 4.89 -4.67
N VAL A 40 -3.17 5.82 -3.73
CA VAL A 40 -2.16 6.81 -3.34
C VAL A 40 -0.92 6.13 -2.75
N LEU A 41 -1.11 5.13 -1.89
CA LEU A 41 -0.02 4.34 -1.32
C LEU A 41 0.73 3.53 -2.39
N LYS A 42 0.01 2.77 -3.22
CA LYS A 42 0.55 1.97 -4.32
C LYS A 42 1.48 2.78 -5.23
N ASN A 43 1.06 3.99 -5.58
CA ASN A 43 1.79 4.86 -6.49
C ASN A 43 2.88 5.72 -5.81
N GLY A 44 3.19 5.47 -4.53
CA GLY A 44 4.24 6.20 -3.82
C GLY A 44 3.93 7.67 -3.51
N ARG A 45 2.66 8.09 -3.60
CA ARG A 45 2.23 9.48 -3.38
C ARG A 45 1.70 9.73 -1.97
N ALA A 46 1.79 8.73 -1.09
CA ALA A 46 1.31 8.83 0.28
C ALA A 46 2.30 9.63 1.13
N LYS A 47 1.84 10.75 1.69
CA LYS A 47 2.63 11.59 2.61
C LYS A 47 2.79 10.98 4.00
N ALA A 48 1.81 10.18 4.41
CA ALA A 48 1.79 9.54 5.72
C ALA A 48 0.92 8.27 5.69
N ILE A 49 1.26 7.32 6.56
CA ILE A 49 0.44 6.14 6.83
C ILE A 49 0.41 5.88 8.34
N ARG A 50 -0.76 5.52 8.87
CA ARG A 50 -0.87 5.06 10.26
C ARG A 50 -0.32 3.65 10.36
N PHE A 51 0.46 3.36 11.41
CA PHE A 51 0.98 2.02 11.66
C PHE A 51 -0.13 0.96 11.77
N SER A 52 -1.29 1.29 12.33
CA SER A 52 -2.45 0.37 12.36
C SER A 52 -2.99 0.01 10.99
N THR A 53 -2.91 0.93 10.01
CA THR A 53 -3.25 0.64 8.62
C THR A 53 -2.17 -0.20 7.96
N LEU A 54 -0.89 0.14 8.17
CA LEU A 54 0.23 -0.65 7.66
C LEU A 54 0.20 -2.09 8.19
N SER A 55 -0.05 -2.29 9.49
CA SER A 55 -0.18 -3.62 10.12
C SER A 55 -1.27 -4.45 9.47
N ARG A 56 -2.47 -3.88 9.30
CA ARG A 56 -3.59 -4.58 8.65
C ARG A 56 -3.29 -4.95 7.19
N ILE A 57 -2.62 -4.07 6.45
CA ILE A 57 -2.15 -4.38 5.09
C ILE A 57 -1.19 -5.57 5.13
N CYS A 58 -0.20 -5.54 6.02
CA CYS A 58 0.78 -6.61 6.21
C CYS A 58 0.15 -7.93 6.67
N GLU A 59 -0.88 -7.90 7.51
CA GLU A 59 -1.63 -9.08 7.96
C GLU A 59 -2.38 -9.74 6.80
N VAL A 60 -3.16 -8.94 6.04
CA VAL A 60 -3.90 -9.42 4.86
C VAL A 60 -2.94 -9.96 3.80
N LEU A 61 -1.87 -9.20 3.53
CA LEU A 61 -0.84 -9.56 2.56
C LEU A 61 0.24 -10.46 3.14
N ARG A 62 0.08 -11.01 4.36
CA ARG A 62 1.05 -11.89 5.05
C ARG A 62 2.51 -11.53 4.73
N CYS A 63 2.89 -10.27 4.93
CA CYS A 63 4.21 -9.74 4.62
C CYS A 63 4.71 -8.83 5.75
N GLN A 64 5.98 -8.42 5.69
CA GLN A 64 6.55 -7.42 6.58
C GLN A 64 7.13 -6.25 5.77
N PRO A 65 7.21 -5.04 6.34
CA PRO A 65 7.87 -3.92 5.68
C PRO A 65 9.37 -4.20 5.46
N GLY A 66 9.83 -4.07 4.21
CA GLY A 66 11.26 -4.13 3.87
C GLY A 66 11.88 -5.54 3.78
N THR A 67 11.10 -6.59 3.94
CA THR A 67 11.53 -8.00 3.85
C THR A 67 10.94 -8.72 2.65
#